data_AF-A0A7X6X025-F1
#
_entry.id   AF-A0A7X6X025-F1
#
_cell.length_a   1.000
_cell.length_b   1.000
_cell.length_c   1.000
_cell.angle_alpha   90.00
_cell.angle_beta   90.00
_cell.angle_gamma   90.00
#
_symmetry.space_group_name_H-M   'P 1'
#
loop_
_entity.id
_entity.type
_entity.pdbx_description
1 polymer ?
#
loop_
_entity_poly.entity_id
_entity_poly.type
_entity_poly.pdbx_seq_one_letter_code
_entity_poly.pdbx_strand_id
1 'polypeptide(L)'
;GVVFSDDLTMEGATVAGDILARAQAALGAGCDMVLVCNRPDLADELLERLVFTPSAASVARLRRLMPRLAVPDWNALQCNSQYQHARRIRSEILSG
;
A
#
# COMPACT_ATOMS: atom_id res chain seq x y z
N GLY A 1 5.45 5.58 10.93
CA GLY A 1 4.64 4.44 10.47
C GLY A 1 5.33 3.82 9.27
N VAL A 2 4.66 2.95 8.51
CA VAL A 2 5.19 2.49 7.21
C VAL A 2 5.39 3.67 6.28
N VAL A 3 6.48 3.67 5.50
CA VAL A 3 6.69 4.59 4.38
C VAL A 3 6.54 3.82 3.08
N PHE A 4 5.53 4.16 2.29
CA PHE A 4 5.38 3.65 0.92
C PHE A 4 6.02 4.66 -0.04
N SER A 5 6.63 4.17 -1.11
CA SER A 5 6.93 5.03 -2.26
C SER A 5 5.63 5.47 -2.93
N ASP A 6 5.72 6.54 -3.72
CA ASP A 6 4.73 6.77 -4.78
C ASP A 6 4.84 5.68 -5.87
N ASP A 7 3.91 5.66 -6.82
CA ASP A 7 3.96 4.73 -7.95
C ASP A 7 5.22 4.96 -8.80
N LEU A 8 6.07 3.94 -8.86
CA LEU A 8 7.33 3.98 -9.60
C LEU A 8 7.11 3.96 -11.12
N THR A 9 5.89 3.69 -11.59
CA THR A 9 5.56 3.70 -13.02
C THR A 9 5.15 5.08 -13.52
N MET A 10 4.92 6.03 -12.61
CA MET A 10 4.50 7.37 -12.96
C MET A 10 5.58 8.09 -13.77
N GLU A 11 5.15 8.88 -14.78
CA GLU A 11 6.04 9.67 -15.65
C GLU A 11 7.01 10.56 -14.86
N GLY A 12 6.61 11.10 -13.70
CA GLY A 12 7.50 11.89 -12.84
C GLY A 12 8.67 11.10 -12.23
N ALA A 13 8.57 9.77 -12.16
CA ALA A 13 9.63 8.89 -11.68
C ALA A 13 10.64 8.50 -12.79
N THR A 14 10.33 8.80 -14.06
CA THR A 14 11.18 8.45 -15.24
C THR A 14 12.59 9.02 -15.16
N VAL A 15 12.78 10.13 -14.44
CA VAL A 15 14.07 10.80 -14.23
C VAL A 15 15.12 9.88 -13.58
N ALA A 16 14.70 8.87 -12.81
CA ALA A 16 15.58 7.98 -12.05
C ALA A 16 15.90 6.63 -12.74
N GLY A 17 15.96 6.59 -14.08
CA GLY A 17 16.49 5.43 -14.81
C GLY A 17 15.46 4.37 -15.17
N ASP A 18 15.76 3.09 -14.96
CA ASP A 18 14.84 1.95 -15.14
C ASP A 18 14.08 1.62 -13.85
N ILE A 19 13.20 0.60 -13.87
CA ILE A 19 12.39 0.25 -12.70
C ILE A 19 13.22 -0.16 -11.49
N LEU A 20 14.37 -0.83 -11.71
CA LEU A 20 15.29 -1.24 -10.66
C LEU A 20 15.93 -0.02 -9.99
N ALA A 21 16.45 0.92 -10.77
CA ALA A 21 17.08 2.14 -10.26
C ALA A 21 16.09 2.98 -9.45
N ARG A 22 14.85 3.12 -9.93
CA ARG A 22 13.76 3.78 -9.18
C ARG A 22 13.50 3.12 -7.84
N ALA A 23 13.39 1.79 -7.81
CA ALA A 23 13.14 1.05 -6.57
C ALA A 23 14.30 1.17 -5.58
N GLN A 24 15.54 1.06 -6.05
CA GLN A 24 16.73 1.24 -5.23
C GLN A 24 16.81 2.65 -4.64
N ALA A 25 16.50 3.68 -5.43
CA ALA A 25 16.45 5.05 -4.96
C ALA A 25 15.39 5.24 -3.87
N ALA A 26 14.17 4.74 -4.08
CA ALA A 26 13.08 4.86 -3.11
C ALA A 26 13.39 4.11 -1.79
N LEU A 27 13.89 2.88 -1.88
CA LEU A 27 14.30 2.08 -0.72
C LEU A 27 15.50 2.72 0.01
N GLY A 28 16.49 3.22 -0.75
CA GLY A 28 17.64 3.93 -0.21
C GLY A 28 17.28 5.25 0.47
N ALA A 29 16.23 5.93 0.01
CA ALA A 29 15.65 7.11 0.65
C ALA A 29 14.86 6.79 1.94
N GLY A 30 14.63 5.50 2.23
CA GLY A 30 13.99 5.04 3.47
C GLY A 30 12.56 4.53 3.31
N CYS A 31 12.08 4.30 2.08
CA CYS A 31 10.81 3.59 1.89
C CYS A 31 10.90 2.17 2.46
N ASP A 32 9.82 1.74 3.11
CA ASP A 32 9.65 0.36 3.61
C ASP A 32 9.11 -0.58 2.51
N MET A 33 8.33 -0.04 1.58
CA MET A 33 7.76 -0.76 0.44
C MET A 33 7.67 0.17 -0.76
N VAL A 34 7.95 -0.37 -1.94
CA VAL A 34 7.78 0.33 -3.21
C VAL A 34 6.52 -0.13 -3.93
N LEU A 35 5.86 0.78 -4.65
CA LEU A 35 4.64 0.50 -5.40
C LEU A 35 4.91 0.53 -6.91
N VAL A 36 4.45 -0.52 -7.60
CA VAL A 36 4.44 -0.62 -9.07
C VAL A 36 2.99 -0.89 -9.47
N CYS A 37 2.28 0.14 -9.89
CA CYS A 37 0.84 0.04 -10.17
C CYS A 37 0.58 -0.12 -11.67
N ASN A 38 -0.46 -0.87 -12.04
CA ASN A 38 -0.93 -1.04 -13.43
C ASN A 38 0.09 -1.58 -14.45
N ARG A 39 1.28 -2.02 -14.00
CA ARG A 39 2.37 -2.57 -14.83
C ARG A 39 2.94 -3.85 -14.21
N PRO A 40 2.18 -4.97 -14.25
CA PRO A 40 2.64 -6.24 -13.70
C PRO A 40 3.94 -6.72 -14.35
N ASP A 41 4.14 -6.41 -15.63
CA ASP A 41 5.38 -6.70 -16.37
C ASP A 41 6.61 -6.05 -15.73
N LEU A 42 6.50 -4.79 -15.28
CA LEU A 42 7.58 -4.10 -14.57
C LEU A 42 7.74 -4.59 -13.13
N ALA A 43 6.65 -5.05 -12.51
CA ALA A 43 6.71 -5.64 -11.18
C ALA A 43 7.47 -6.97 -11.22
N ASP A 44 7.21 -7.81 -12.22
CA ASP A 44 7.93 -9.07 -12.44
C ASP A 44 9.43 -8.80 -12.72
N GLU A 45 9.74 -7.87 -13.64
CA GLU A 45 11.13 -7.46 -13.93
C GLU A 45 11.85 -6.98 -12.66
N LEU A 46 11.17 -6.17 -11.83
CA LEU A 46 11.74 -5.69 -10.58
C LEU A 46 11.98 -6.83 -9.59
N LEU A 47 11.03 -7.75 -9.43
CA LEU A 47 11.15 -8.89 -8.52
C LEU A 47 12.28 -9.84 -8.92
N GLU A 48 12.55 -10.00 -10.21
CA GLU A 48 13.67 -10.81 -10.71
C GLU A 48 15.04 -10.18 -10.40
N ARG A 49 15.12 -8.84 -10.40
CA ARG A 49 16.40 -8.10 -10.35
C ARG A 49 16.72 -7.51 -8.98
N LEU A 50 15.72 -7.21 -8.17
CA LEU A 50 15.89 -6.47 -6.92
C LEU A 50 16.49 -7.35 -5.82
N VAL A 51 17.73 -7.06 -5.44
CA VAL A 51 18.36 -7.60 -4.24
C VAL A 51 18.23 -6.58 -3.11
N PHE A 52 17.31 -6.83 -2.17
CA PHE A 52 17.06 -5.95 -1.03
C PHE A 52 16.76 -6.77 0.23
N THR A 53 17.43 -6.43 1.33
CA THR A 53 17.14 -7.00 2.66
C THR A 53 16.50 -5.92 3.52
N PRO A 54 15.18 -6.00 3.82
CA PRO A 54 14.52 -5.01 4.66
C PRO A 54 15.04 -5.08 6.09
N SER A 55 15.16 -3.93 6.75
CA SER A 55 15.52 -3.89 8.17
C SER A 55 14.41 -4.52 9.03
N ALA A 56 14.76 -5.07 10.20
CA ALA A 56 13.78 -5.63 11.13
C ALA A 56 12.70 -4.60 11.54
N ALA A 57 13.09 -3.32 11.67
CA ALA A 57 12.16 -2.24 11.93
C ALA A 57 11.16 -2.03 10.78
N SER A 58 11.64 -2.06 9.53
CA SER A 58 10.80 -1.97 8.33
C SER A 58 9.78 -3.10 8.27
N VAL A 59 10.23 -4.34 8.47
CA VAL A 59 9.35 -5.53 8.51
C VAL A 59 8.30 -5.41 9.63
N ALA A 60 8.70 -4.94 10.82
CA ALA A 60 7.77 -4.75 11.93
C ALA A 60 6.70 -3.67 11.63
N ARG A 61 7.09 -2.59 10.93
CA ARG A 61 6.15 -1.56 10.46
C ARG A 61 5.17 -2.16 9.45
N LEU A 62 5.64 -2.91 8.45
CA LEU A 62 4.79 -3.55 7.43
C LEU A 62 3.78 -4.52 8.06
N ARG A 63 4.23 -5.39 8.98
CA ARG A 63 3.34 -6.33 9.68
C ARG A 63 2.23 -5.64 10.47
N ARG A 64 2.44 -4.40 10.92
CA ARG A 64 1.45 -3.63 11.67
C ARG A 64 0.27 -3.17 10.81
N LEU A 65 0.38 -3.23 9.48
CA LEU A 65 -0.73 -2.95 8.56
C LEU A 65 -1.76 -4.08 8.50
N MET A 66 -1.40 -5.29 8.91
CA MET A 66 -2.32 -6.42 8.90
C MET A 66 -3.47 -6.21 9.90
N PRO A 67 -4.71 -6.61 9.56
CA PRO A 67 -5.83 -6.55 10.48
C PRO A 67 -5.52 -7.37 11.75
N ARG A 68 -5.83 -6.80 12.91
CA ARG A 68 -5.54 -7.40 14.23
C ARG A 68 -6.73 -8.11 14.85
N LEU A 69 -7.93 -7.83 14.35
CA LEU A 69 -9.19 -8.33 14.90
C LEU A 69 -9.86 -9.22 13.87
N ALA A 70 -10.64 -10.18 14.35
CA ALA A 70 -11.55 -10.92 13.50
C ALA A 70 -12.51 -9.92 12.83
N VAL A 71 -12.61 -10.02 11.51
CA VAL A 71 -13.51 -9.19 10.72
C VAL A 71 -14.80 -9.98 10.46
N PRO A 72 -15.98 -9.37 10.64
CA PRO A 72 -17.21 -9.99 10.20
C PRO A 72 -17.19 -10.16 8.68
N ASP A 73 -17.87 -11.19 8.18
CA ASP A 73 -18.17 -11.27 6.76
C ASP A 73 -19.09 -10.12 6.31
N TRP A 74 -19.30 -10.02 5.00
CA TRP A 74 -20.07 -8.93 4.44
C TRP A 74 -21.51 -8.87 4.96
N ASN A 75 -22.20 -10.01 5.07
CA ASN A 75 -23.59 -10.06 5.51
C ASN A 75 -23.71 -9.67 6.99
N ALA A 76 -22.83 -10.22 7.83
CA ALA A 76 -22.77 -9.87 9.25
C ALA A 76 -22.44 -8.38 9.45
N LEU A 77 -21.56 -7.81 8.64
CA LEU A 77 -21.26 -6.38 8.66
C LEU A 77 -22.48 -5.52 8.28
N GLN A 78 -23.22 -5.89 7.23
CA GLN A 78 -24.42 -5.15 6.82
C GLN A 78 -25.51 -5.14 7.90
N CYS A 79 -25.60 -6.20 8.72
CA CYS A 79 -26.53 -6.30 9.85
C CYS A 79 -26.03 -5.65 11.15
N ASN A 80 -24.77 -5.22 11.20
CA ASN A 80 -24.19 -4.62 12.41
C ASN A 80 -24.79 -3.23 12.69
N SER A 81 -25.33 -3.03 13.89
CA SER A 81 -26.03 -1.79 14.27
C SER A 81 -25.13 -0.55 14.29
N GLN A 82 -23.88 -0.70 14.73
CA GLN A 82 -22.90 0.40 14.72
C GLN A 82 -22.53 0.79 13.28
N TYR A 83 -22.34 -0.19 12.40
CA TYR A 83 -22.07 0.04 10.98
C TYR A 83 -23.25 0.72 10.29
N GLN A 84 -24.49 0.26 10.51
CA GLN A 84 -25.69 0.89 9.97
C GLN A 84 -25.87 2.33 10.46
N HIS A 85 -25.61 2.58 11.74
CA HIS A 85 -25.66 3.91 12.31
C HIS A 85 -24.63 4.85 11.65
N ALA A 86 -23.39 4.40 11.49
CA ALA A 86 -22.35 5.17 10.81
C ALA A 86 -22.70 5.46 9.34
N ARG A 87 -23.30 4.49 8.63
CA ARG A 87 -23.79 4.68 7.25
C ARG A 87 -24.87 5.75 7.16
N ARG A 88 -25.81 5.79 8.12
CA ARG A 88 -26.88 6.79 8.18
C ARG A 88 -26.32 8.21 8.36
N ILE A 89 -25.42 8.39 9.33
CA ILE A 89 -24.75 9.68 9.55
C ILE A 89 -24.02 10.15 8.29
N ARG A 90 -23.27 9.25 7.65
CA ARG A 90 -22.57 9.58 6.40
C ARG A 90 -23.53 10.03 5.30
N SER A 91 -24.68 9.37 5.14
CA SER A 91 -25.67 9.77 4.11
C SER A 91 -26.34 11.11 4.40
N GLU A 92 -26.48 11.51 5.67
CA GLU A 92 -27.04 12.80 6.06
C GLU A 92 -26.04 13.96 5.91
N ILE A 93 -24.74 13.68 6.09
CA ILE A 93 -23.67 14.68 5.98
C ILE A 93 -23.22 14.87 4.52
N LEU A 94 -23.19 13.79 3.72
CA LEU A 94 -22.71 13.79 2.33
C LEU A 94 -23.86 13.73 1.32
N SER A 95 -25.07 14.16 1.70
CA SER A 95 -26.20 14.33 0.78
C SER A 95 -26.03 15.56 -0.12
N GLY A 96 -24.97 15.54 -0.94
CA GLY A 96 -24.67 16.45 -2.04
C GLY A 96 -24.05 15.67 -3.19
#